data_AF-A0A1G4K7C9-F1
#
_entry.id   AF-A0A1G4K7C9-F1
#
_cell.length_a   1.000
_cell.length_b   1.000
_cell.length_c   1.000
_cell.angle_alpha   90.00
_cell.angle_beta   90.00
_cell.angle_gamma   90.00
#
_symmetry.space_group_name_H-M   'P 1'
#
loop_
_entity.id
_entity.type
_entity.pdbx_description
1 polymer ?
#
loop_
_entity_poly.entity_id
_entity_poly.type
_entity_poly.pdbx_seq_one_letter_code
_entity_poly.pdbx_strand_id
1 'polypeptide(L)'
;MLKNILKNARPNLRLGTLLGARTFTRSALSRPVMNLQNCSSFSLSKVTRSCLPSTRSLSSSSVLRQLEMAVKKQPAKNLLNSSKQVGYWLIGTSGLVFGIVVLGGLTRLTESGLSITEWKPVTGTLPPMSEAEWLEEFAKYRESPEFQQLNSHIDLDEFKFIFFMEWAHRLWGRAIGAIFVLPAVYFAVAKKTSPRVNRRVFMLACVLGLQGFIGWWMVKSGLDQEQLDERKSKPTVSQYRLTTHLGIAFVLYLGMLWTGLEILREAKWVKDPKKAIALFAKLDNPALKPLRRTSLGLLTLTFITAMSGGLVAGLDAGLIYNTFPHMGDEWIPSKRELFDQHFARKDDASDLFWRNMLENPTTVQLNHRILATATFIGVFGLHMWVNRRKHLLPKNAVRSMHAMMGVVTLQATLGIFALLYLVPISLGSLHQAGAIALLTNALVFASQLRRPRVPMRILIGGLSTRAAPKAGSKILTEAAQSAK
;
A
#
# COMPACT_ATOMS: atom_id res chain seq x y z
N MET A 1 -62.56 -25.77 8.83
CA MET A 1 -62.97 -27.19 8.74
C MET A 1 -63.96 -27.31 7.58
N LEU A 2 -63.76 -28.27 6.67
CA LEU A 2 -64.46 -28.44 5.38
C LEU A 2 -64.15 -27.41 4.25
N LYS A 3 -63.28 -27.82 3.31
CA LYS A 3 -63.66 -28.12 1.90
C LYS A 3 -62.39 -28.54 1.12
N ASN A 4 -62.07 -29.84 1.21
CA ASN A 4 -61.19 -30.55 0.29
C ASN A 4 -62.08 -31.33 -0.68
N ILE A 5 -61.93 -31.15 -2.00
CA ILE A 5 -62.16 -32.23 -2.98
C ILE A 5 -61.12 -32.12 -4.11
N LEU A 6 -60.34 -33.20 -4.18
CA LEU A 6 -59.52 -33.78 -5.25
C LEU A 6 -60.01 -33.64 -6.70
N LYS A 7 -59.06 -33.66 -7.65
CA LYS A 7 -59.02 -34.42 -8.95
C LYS A 7 -58.15 -33.66 -9.97
N ASN A 8 -57.42 -34.22 -10.93
CA ASN A 8 -56.80 -35.53 -11.17
C ASN A 8 -55.80 -35.31 -12.35
N ALA A 9 -54.69 -36.05 -12.32
CA ALA A 9 -53.76 -36.47 -13.39
C ALA A 9 -53.89 -36.03 -14.88
N ARG A 10 -52.78 -35.46 -15.43
CA ARG A 10 -51.93 -35.77 -16.64
C ARG A 10 -52.56 -36.41 -17.93
N PRO A 11 -51.90 -36.49 -19.14
CA PRO A 11 -50.83 -35.70 -19.83
C PRO A 11 -51.04 -35.48 -21.39
N ASN A 12 -50.05 -34.84 -22.06
CA ASN A 12 -49.66 -34.90 -23.51
C ASN A 12 -50.61 -34.45 -24.66
N LEU A 13 -50.18 -33.48 -25.50
CA LEU A 13 -49.76 -33.68 -26.92
C LEU A 13 -49.40 -32.36 -27.66
N ARG A 14 -48.57 -32.52 -28.71
CA ARG A 14 -47.93 -31.54 -29.60
C ARG A 14 -48.86 -31.00 -30.71
N LEU A 15 -48.51 -29.82 -31.29
CA LEU A 15 -48.07 -29.57 -32.70
C LEU A 15 -48.61 -28.25 -33.32
N GLY A 16 -47.76 -27.51 -34.06
CA GLY A 16 -48.17 -26.56 -35.13
C GLY A 16 -47.97 -25.05 -34.85
N THR A 17 -46.78 -24.45 -35.02
CA THR A 17 -46.25 -23.71 -36.20
C THR A 17 -47.00 -22.42 -36.62
N LEU A 18 -46.35 -21.24 -36.52
CA LEU A 18 -46.05 -20.30 -37.64
C LEU A 18 -45.56 -18.90 -37.18
N LEU A 19 -44.43 -18.49 -37.79
CA LEU A 19 -44.02 -17.15 -38.24
C LEU A 19 -43.78 -15.99 -37.25
N GLY A 20 -42.55 -15.48 -37.26
CA GLY A 20 -42.23 -14.14 -36.73
C GLY A 20 -40.75 -13.88 -36.44
N ALA A 21 -39.85 -14.08 -37.41
CA ALA A 21 -38.45 -13.70 -37.28
C ALA A 21 -38.30 -12.17 -37.18
N ARG A 22 -37.61 -11.67 -36.14
CA ARG A 22 -36.93 -10.36 -36.17
C ARG A 22 -35.53 -10.46 -35.60
N THR A 23 -34.60 -10.35 -36.53
CA THR A 23 -33.16 -10.14 -36.39
C THR A 23 -32.86 -8.85 -35.64
N PHE A 24 -32.01 -8.91 -34.61
CA PHE A 24 -31.39 -7.73 -33.99
C PHE A 24 -30.01 -7.50 -34.64
N THR A 25 -29.93 -6.49 -35.50
CA THR A 25 -28.70 -6.02 -36.13
C THR A 25 -27.89 -5.12 -35.18
N ARG A 26 -26.59 -5.40 -35.10
CA ARG A 26 -25.53 -4.50 -34.61
C ARG A 26 -25.62 -3.13 -35.31
N SER A 27 -25.67 -2.04 -34.55
CA SER A 27 -25.37 -0.69 -35.04
C SER A 27 -24.09 -0.17 -34.39
N ALA A 28 -23.13 0.16 -35.26
CA ALA A 28 -21.84 0.74 -34.94
C ALA A 28 -21.98 2.22 -34.53
N LEU A 29 -21.17 2.65 -33.55
CA LEU A 29 -20.96 4.05 -33.21
C LEU A 29 -19.71 4.57 -33.91
N SER A 30 -19.92 5.40 -34.92
CA SER A 30 -18.90 6.12 -35.70
C SER A 30 -18.68 7.53 -35.13
N ARG A 31 -17.41 7.96 -35.18
CA ARG A 31 -16.90 9.30 -34.83
C ARG A 31 -17.36 10.36 -35.84
N PRO A 32 -17.51 11.64 -35.47
CA PRO A 32 -17.44 12.73 -36.43
C PRO A 32 -16.01 13.30 -36.49
N VAL A 33 -15.46 13.28 -37.70
CA VAL A 33 -14.36 14.14 -38.16
C VAL A 33 -15.04 15.36 -38.77
N MET A 34 -14.63 16.57 -38.36
CA MET A 34 -15.04 17.81 -39.03
C MET A 34 -13.78 18.47 -39.59
N ASN A 35 -13.70 18.52 -40.91
CA ASN A 35 -12.70 19.27 -41.67
C ASN A 35 -13.44 19.90 -42.85
N LEU A 36 -13.36 21.22 -42.99
CA LEU A 36 -13.78 21.91 -44.21
C LEU A 36 -12.84 23.11 -44.41
N GLN A 37 -12.16 23.05 -45.55
CA GLN A 37 -11.23 24.04 -46.08
C GLN A 37 -11.96 25.16 -46.81
N ASN A 38 -11.21 26.24 -47.02
CA ASN A 38 -11.32 27.26 -48.07
C ASN A 38 -12.40 28.34 -47.98
N CYS A 39 -11.95 29.56 -47.72
CA CYS A 39 -12.22 30.71 -48.58
C CYS A 39 -10.97 31.59 -48.65
N SER A 40 -10.53 31.87 -49.87
CA SER A 40 -9.41 32.74 -50.22
C SER A 40 -9.92 34.05 -50.83
N SER A 41 -9.06 35.07 -50.77
CA SER A 41 -8.93 36.24 -51.67
C SER A 41 -9.61 37.57 -51.30
N PHE A 42 -8.97 38.65 -51.79
CA PHE A 42 -9.16 40.11 -51.65
C PHE A 42 -8.40 40.77 -50.47
N SER A 43 -7.60 41.82 -50.63
CA SER A 43 -7.07 42.57 -51.78
C SER A 43 -5.95 43.49 -51.26
N LEU A 44 -5.01 43.85 -52.13
CA LEU A 44 -3.86 44.71 -51.85
C LEU A 44 -4.19 46.20 -52.10
N SER A 45 -3.44 47.07 -51.44
CA SER A 45 -3.08 48.47 -51.78
C SER A 45 -3.88 49.64 -51.16
N LYS A 46 -3.20 50.41 -50.29
CA LYS A 46 -2.84 51.81 -50.56
C LYS A 46 -1.68 52.28 -49.65
N VAL A 47 -0.75 52.98 -50.29
CA VAL A 47 0.52 53.52 -49.80
C VAL A 47 0.33 54.93 -49.21
N THR A 48 1.24 55.33 -48.33
CA THR A 48 1.78 56.67 -47.94
C THR A 48 1.80 56.82 -46.41
N ARG A 49 2.83 57.31 -45.71
CA ARG A 49 3.99 58.17 -46.04
C ARG A 49 5.12 57.93 -45.02
N SER A 50 6.33 58.26 -45.47
CA SER A 50 7.63 58.43 -44.79
C SER A 50 7.65 58.82 -43.30
N CYS A 51 8.53 58.17 -42.53
CA CYS A 51 9.40 58.84 -41.55
C CYS A 51 10.70 58.02 -41.38
N LEU A 52 11.85 58.70 -41.48
CA LEU A 52 13.21 58.17 -41.41
C LEU A 52 13.47 57.35 -40.13
N PRO A 53 14.31 56.30 -40.17
CA PRO A 53 14.83 55.71 -38.94
C PRO A 53 15.95 56.59 -38.39
N SER A 54 15.65 57.28 -37.28
CA SER A 54 16.69 57.79 -36.37
C SER A 54 17.53 56.60 -35.90
N THR A 55 18.81 56.59 -36.24
CA THR A 55 19.83 55.70 -35.70
C THR A 55 19.88 55.85 -34.18
N ARG A 56 19.14 55.03 -33.43
CA ARG A 56 19.38 54.85 -31.99
C ARG A 56 20.56 53.91 -31.87
N SER A 57 21.69 54.41 -31.41
CA SER A 57 22.79 53.58 -30.96
C SER A 57 22.29 52.72 -29.79
N LEU A 58 22.09 51.42 -30.05
CA LEU A 58 21.92 50.43 -29.00
C LEU A 58 23.28 50.32 -28.30
N SER A 59 23.46 51.08 -27.23
CA SER A 59 24.65 50.95 -26.39
C SER A 59 24.74 49.51 -25.87
N SER A 60 25.90 48.87 -26.07
CA SER A 60 26.20 47.49 -25.65
C SER A 60 25.87 47.22 -24.17
N SER A 61 25.81 48.27 -23.34
CA SER A 61 25.44 48.23 -21.93
C SER A 61 23.98 47.85 -21.67
N SER A 62 23.02 48.14 -22.55
CA SER A 62 21.59 47.82 -22.36
C SER A 62 21.31 46.34 -22.63
N VAL A 63 21.99 45.77 -23.62
CA VAL A 63 21.96 44.33 -23.95
C VAL A 63 22.65 43.53 -22.85
N LEU A 64 23.79 44.00 -22.34
CA LEU A 64 24.48 43.38 -21.20
C LEU A 64 23.65 43.45 -19.91
N ARG A 65 22.95 44.57 -19.64
CA ARG A 65 22.03 44.67 -18.50
C ARG A 65 20.81 43.77 -18.64
N GLN A 66 20.25 43.63 -19.85
CA GLN A 66 19.15 42.71 -20.11
C GLN A 66 19.59 41.25 -20.00
N LEU A 67 20.81 40.91 -20.44
CA LEU A 67 21.42 39.60 -20.23
C LEU A 67 21.71 39.33 -18.76
N GLU A 68 22.24 40.29 -18.00
CA GLU A 68 22.43 40.16 -16.55
C GLU A 68 21.11 39.96 -15.81
N MET A 69 20.06 40.70 -16.19
CA MET A 69 18.73 40.53 -15.61
C MET A 69 18.09 39.19 -16.01
N ALA A 70 18.30 38.71 -17.24
CA ALA A 70 17.83 37.40 -17.70
C ALA A 70 18.60 36.23 -17.05
N VAL A 71 19.91 36.41 -16.79
CA VAL A 71 20.75 35.45 -16.06
C VAL A 71 20.39 35.43 -14.57
N LYS A 72 20.07 36.58 -13.96
CA LYS A 72 19.55 36.67 -12.58
C LYS A 72 18.16 36.06 -12.41
N LYS A 73 17.36 35.98 -13.47
CA LYS A 73 16.00 35.43 -13.47
C LYS A 73 15.94 33.97 -13.93
N GLN A 74 17.05 33.22 -13.84
CA GLN A 74 16.92 31.76 -13.94
C GLN A 74 16.13 31.25 -12.73
N PRO A 75 14.97 30.59 -12.93
CA PRO A 75 14.24 29.99 -11.82
C PRO A 75 15.20 29.05 -11.09
N ALA A 76 15.18 29.10 -9.75
CA ALA A 76 16.02 28.24 -8.92
C ALA A 76 15.95 26.81 -9.47
N LYS A 77 17.11 26.25 -9.88
CA LYS A 77 17.17 24.92 -10.49
C LYS A 77 16.54 23.92 -9.51
N ASN A 78 15.34 23.45 -9.84
CA ASN A 78 14.63 22.48 -9.01
C ASN A 78 15.50 21.23 -8.85
N LEU A 79 15.72 20.81 -7.61
CA LEU A 79 16.46 19.60 -7.31
C LEU A 79 15.78 18.40 -7.98
N LEU A 80 16.52 17.70 -8.86
CA LEU A 80 16.01 16.54 -9.59
C LEU A 80 16.04 15.26 -8.74
N ASN A 81 17.06 15.13 -7.89
CA ASN A 81 17.27 14.04 -6.95
C ASN A 81 17.21 14.56 -5.50
N SER A 82 16.97 13.66 -4.55
CA SER A 82 16.97 13.95 -3.12
C SER A 82 18.20 13.35 -2.44
N SER A 83 18.57 13.89 -1.27
CA SER A 83 19.68 13.37 -0.48
C SER A 83 19.45 11.92 -0.04
N LYS A 84 20.52 11.11 -0.03
CA LYS A 84 20.47 9.72 0.49
C LYS A 84 20.04 9.65 1.96
N GLN A 85 20.28 10.71 2.74
CA GLN A 85 19.84 10.82 4.14
C GLN A 85 18.32 10.70 4.26
N VAL A 86 17.58 11.34 3.36
CA VAL A 86 16.11 11.24 3.30
C VAL A 86 15.68 9.81 3.00
N GLY A 87 16.42 9.12 2.12
CA GLY A 87 16.18 7.72 1.79
C GLY A 87 16.34 6.79 3.01
N TYR A 88 17.43 6.94 3.77
CA TYR A 88 17.65 6.16 4.99
C TYR A 88 16.64 6.48 6.08
N TRP A 89 16.29 7.75 6.27
CA TRP A 89 15.27 8.18 7.23
C TRP A 89 13.90 7.55 6.93
N LEU A 90 13.45 7.55 5.66
CA LEU A 90 12.19 6.91 5.27
C LEU A 90 12.20 5.40 5.47
N ILE A 91 13.33 4.73 5.16
CA ILE A 91 13.46 3.28 5.42
C ILE A 91 13.46 2.99 6.92
N GLY A 92 14.22 3.76 7.71
CA GLY A 92 14.25 3.62 9.17
C GLY A 92 12.86 3.83 9.78
N THR A 93 12.14 4.87 9.35
CA THR A 93 10.79 5.14 9.83
C THR A 93 9.80 4.06 9.39
N SER A 94 9.95 3.50 8.18
CA SER A 94 9.18 2.31 7.78
C SER A 94 9.47 1.10 8.68
N GLY A 95 10.70 0.94 9.17
CA GLY A 95 11.04 -0.07 10.18
C GLY A 95 10.31 0.14 11.51
N LEU A 96 10.14 1.39 11.94
CA LEU A 96 9.33 1.70 13.12
C LEU A 96 7.84 1.35 12.89
N VAL A 97 7.32 1.62 11.68
CA VAL A 97 5.94 1.21 11.32
C VAL A 97 5.79 -0.31 11.24
N PHE A 98 6.82 -1.03 10.80
CA PHE A 98 6.82 -2.49 10.91
C PHE A 98 6.69 -2.92 12.39
N GLY A 99 7.50 -2.33 13.27
CA GLY A 99 7.47 -2.61 14.70
C GLY A 99 6.11 -2.34 15.35
N ILE A 100 5.51 -1.18 15.10
CA ILE A 100 4.21 -0.84 15.69
C ILE A 100 3.09 -1.75 15.18
N VAL A 101 3.14 -2.24 13.94
CA VAL A 101 2.14 -3.21 13.48
C VAL A 101 2.30 -4.54 14.21
N VAL A 102 3.51 -5.02 14.47
CA VAL A 102 3.71 -6.24 15.29
C VAL A 102 3.21 -6.01 16.72
N LEU A 103 3.55 -4.88 17.33
CA LEU A 103 3.07 -4.50 18.67
C LEU A 103 1.54 -4.38 18.73
N GLY A 104 0.90 -3.86 17.67
CA GLY A 104 -0.55 -3.79 17.56
C GLY A 104 -1.19 -5.17 17.42
N GLY A 105 -0.54 -6.09 16.70
CA GLY A 105 -0.93 -7.50 16.66
C GLY A 105 -0.90 -8.14 18.04
N LEU A 106 0.17 -7.91 18.81
CA LEU A 106 0.27 -8.36 20.19
C LEU A 106 -0.85 -7.78 21.05
N THR A 107 -1.06 -6.47 21.00
CA THR A 107 -2.13 -5.77 21.76
C THR A 107 -3.52 -6.33 21.45
N ARG A 108 -3.77 -6.77 20.21
CA ARG A 108 -5.02 -7.43 19.83
C ARG A 108 -5.10 -8.88 20.34
N LEU A 109 -4.02 -9.64 20.22
CA LEU A 109 -3.95 -11.04 20.64
C LEU A 109 -3.97 -11.22 22.16
N THR A 110 -3.55 -10.19 22.92
CA THR A 110 -3.68 -10.12 24.38
C THR A 110 -4.97 -9.44 24.83
N GLU A 111 -5.90 -9.14 23.90
CA GLU A 111 -7.16 -8.45 24.16
C GLU A 111 -7.01 -7.16 24.98
N SER A 112 -5.92 -6.43 24.75
CA SER A 112 -5.56 -5.25 25.55
C SER A 112 -5.99 -3.93 24.90
N GLY A 113 -6.60 -3.97 23.70
CA GLY A 113 -6.80 -2.80 22.85
C GLY A 113 -7.88 -1.81 23.28
N LEU A 114 -8.58 -2.07 24.39
CA LEU A 114 -9.68 -1.25 24.94
C LEU A 114 -9.49 -0.93 26.43
N SER A 115 -8.32 -1.23 27.00
CA SER A 115 -7.96 -0.99 28.41
C SER A 115 -7.86 0.50 28.79
N ILE A 116 -7.56 1.39 27.83
CA ILE A 116 -7.46 2.84 28.02
C ILE A 116 -8.68 3.52 27.41
N THR A 117 -9.66 3.85 28.26
CA THR A 117 -10.95 4.42 27.89
C THR A 117 -10.87 5.90 27.49
N GLU A 118 -9.87 6.62 28.01
CA GLU A 118 -9.70 8.06 27.77
C GLU A 118 -8.74 8.36 26.60
N TRP A 119 -9.05 9.43 25.86
CA TRP A 119 -8.17 9.95 24.81
C TRP A 119 -7.36 11.14 25.31
N LYS A 120 -6.14 10.87 25.80
CA LYS A 120 -5.17 11.88 26.29
C LYS A 120 -3.93 11.95 25.38
N PRO A 121 -3.94 12.70 24.26
CA PRO A 121 -2.82 12.72 23.29
C PRO A 121 -1.48 13.16 23.88
N VAL A 122 -1.51 14.17 24.76
CA VAL A 122 -0.31 14.79 25.32
C VAL A 122 0.01 14.23 26.71
N THR A 123 -0.93 14.34 27.66
CA THR A 123 -0.74 13.92 29.06
C THR A 123 -0.61 12.42 29.24
N GLY A 124 -1.23 11.61 28.38
CA GLY A 124 -1.11 10.14 28.43
C GLY A 124 0.22 9.60 27.90
N THR A 125 1.27 10.43 27.81
CA THR A 125 2.63 10.00 27.42
C THR A 125 3.30 9.28 28.58
N LEU A 126 3.06 9.73 29.82
CA LEU A 126 3.50 9.05 31.03
C LEU A 126 2.40 8.06 31.46
N PRO A 127 2.76 6.82 31.85
CA PRO A 127 1.81 5.91 32.46
C PRO A 127 1.52 6.35 33.92
N PRO A 128 0.50 5.79 34.60
CA PRO A 128 0.31 5.99 36.02
C PRO A 128 1.58 5.65 36.81
N MET A 129 2.02 6.57 37.66
CA MET A 129 3.29 6.46 38.40
C MET A 129 3.10 6.18 39.89
N SER A 130 1.87 6.36 40.40
CA SER A 130 1.50 6.09 41.79
C SER A 130 0.40 5.03 41.88
N GLU A 131 0.31 4.35 43.03
CA GLU A 131 -0.74 3.35 43.27
C GLU A 131 -2.15 3.98 43.21
N ALA A 132 -2.30 5.21 43.71
CA ALA A 132 -3.56 5.95 43.63
C ALA A 132 -4.00 6.20 42.18
N GLU A 133 -3.09 6.59 41.29
CA GLU A 133 -3.39 6.77 39.86
C GLU A 133 -3.76 5.44 39.18
N TRP A 134 -3.09 4.35 39.54
CA TRP A 134 -3.44 3.01 39.04
C TRP A 134 -4.85 2.59 39.44
N LEU A 135 -5.23 2.85 40.69
CA LEU A 135 -6.58 2.56 41.18
C LEU A 135 -7.65 3.43 40.49
N GLU A 136 -7.34 4.67 40.16
CA GLU A 136 -8.23 5.56 39.41
C GLU A 136 -8.48 5.04 37.99
N GLU A 137 -7.42 4.70 37.25
CA GLU A 137 -7.56 4.17 35.89
C GLU A 137 -8.24 2.79 35.89
N PHE A 138 -7.98 1.96 36.90
CA PHE A 138 -8.69 0.68 37.05
C PHE A 138 -10.17 0.89 37.38
N ALA A 139 -10.52 1.90 38.18
CA ALA A 139 -11.92 2.24 38.44
C ALA A 139 -12.66 2.62 37.15
N LYS A 140 -12.04 3.43 36.28
CA LYS A 140 -12.59 3.78 34.95
C LYS A 140 -12.74 2.54 34.06
N TYR A 141 -11.76 1.66 34.07
CA TYR A 141 -11.83 0.42 33.29
C TYR A 141 -12.97 -0.50 33.78
N ARG A 142 -13.23 -0.56 35.08
CA ARG A 142 -14.33 -1.35 35.66
C ARG A 142 -15.72 -0.89 35.21
N GLU A 143 -15.85 0.36 34.82
CA GLU A 143 -17.09 0.92 34.25
C GLU A 143 -17.27 0.57 32.77
N SER A 144 -16.23 0.06 32.09
CA SER A 144 -16.28 -0.26 30.67
C SER A 144 -17.09 -1.54 30.37
N PRO A 145 -17.71 -1.64 29.17
CA PRO A 145 -18.37 -2.86 28.74
C PRO A 145 -17.43 -4.07 28.69
N GLU A 146 -16.14 -3.86 28.34
CA GLU A 146 -15.14 -4.92 28.26
C GLU A 146 -14.88 -5.56 29.63
N PHE A 147 -14.72 -4.75 30.69
CA PHE A 147 -14.58 -5.29 32.04
C PHE A 147 -15.85 -6.03 32.48
N GLN A 148 -17.03 -5.42 32.27
CA GLN A 148 -18.29 -6.00 32.74
C GLN A 148 -18.63 -7.34 32.07
N GLN A 149 -18.28 -7.51 30.79
CA GLN A 149 -18.69 -8.68 30.01
C GLN A 149 -17.59 -9.74 29.83
N LEU A 150 -16.33 -9.33 29.78
CA LEU A 150 -15.20 -10.22 29.44
C LEU A 150 -14.19 -10.34 30.58
N ASN A 151 -13.84 -9.21 31.21
CA ASN A 151 -12.67 -9.12 32.10
C ASN A 151 -13.04 -8.92 33.58
N SER A 152 -14.25 -9.29 34.02
CA SER A 152 -14.72 -9.06 35.39
C SER A 152 -13.96 -9.85 36.47
N HIS A 153 -13.12 -10.78 36.04
CA HIS A 153 -12.32 -11.67 36.87
C HIS A 153 -10.91 -11.13 37.13
N ILE A 154 -10.45 -10.11 36.39
CA ILE A 154 -9.05 -9.69 36.45
C ILE A 154 -8.78 -8.77 37.64
N ASP A 155 -7.57 -8.88 38.21
CA ASP A 155 -7.10 -8.00 39.27
C ASP A 155 -6.35 -6.76 38.76
N LEU A 156 -5.81 -5.96 39.69
CA LEU A 156 -5.08 -4.75 39.35
C LEU A 156 -3.76 -5.04 38.60
N ASP A 157 -3.09 -6.15 38.88
CA ASP A 157 -1.81 -6.47 38.26
C ASP A 157 -2.00 -7.01 36.83
N GLU A 158 -3.07 -7.79 36.61
CA GLU A 158 -3.52 -8.16 35.27
C GLU A 158 -3.98 -6.94 34.47
N PHE A 159 -4.68 -6.00 35.10
CA PHE A 159 -5.04 -4.72 34.48
C PHE A 159 -3.81 -3.92 34.05
N LYS A 160 -2.76 -3.83 34.89
CA LYS A 160 -1.51 -3.16 34.53
C LYS A 160 -0.90 -3.76 33.27
N PHE A 161 -0.91 -5.08 33.12
CA PHE A 161 -0.37 -5.74 31.92
C PHE A 161 -1.09 -5.29 30.64
N ILE A 162 -2.43 -5.37 30.61
CA ILE A 162 -3.21 -4.95 29.43
C ILE A 162 -3.06 -3.44 29.17
N PHE A 163 -3.06 -2.63 30.22
CA PHE A 163 -2.84 -1.19 30.13
C PHE A 163 -1.48 -0.87 29.50
N PHE A 164 -0.41 -1.53 29.94
CA PHE A 164 0.95 -1.28 29.44
C PHE A 164 1.09 -1.66 27.97
N MET A 165 0.45 -2.75 27.52
CA MET A 165 0.44 -3.13 26.11
C MET A 165 -0.18 -2.05 25.23
N GLU A 166 -1.34 -1.53 25.63
CA GLU A 166 -2.02 -0.48 24.89
C GLU A 166 -1.27 0.86 24.95
N TRP A 167 -0.81 1.25 26.14
CA TRP A 167 -0.02 2.46 26.35
C TRP A 167 1.26 2.44 25.50
N ALA A 168 1.99 1.32 25.48
CA ALA A 168 3.20 1.17 24.69
C ALA A 168 2.90 1.31 23.19
N HIS A 169 1.81 0.71 22.72
CA HIS A 169 1.36 0.86 21.33
C HIS A 169 1.05 2.32 20.98
N ARG A 170 0.28 3.02 21.82
CA ARG A 170 -0.08 4.44 21.65
C ARG A 170 1.14 5.37 21.72
N LEU A 171 2.06 5.14 22.66
CA LEU A 171 3.31 5.89 22.79
C LEU A 171 4.20 5.70 21.55
N TRP A 172 4.33 4.47 21.07
CA TRP A 172 5.09 4.17 19.85
C TRP A 172 4.52 4.91 18.63
N GLY A 173 3.19 4.98 18.52
CA GLY A 173 2.52 5.75 17.45
C GLY A 173 2.88 7.24 17.49
N ARG A 174 2.87 7.84 18.68
CA ARG A 174 3.28 9.24 18.90
C ARG A 174 4.76 9.46 18.55
N ALA A 175 5.63 8.55 18.96
CA ALA A 175 7.05 8.59 18.63
C ALA A 175 7.29 8.54 17.11
N ILE A 176 6.60 7.66 16.38
CA ILE A 176 6.64 7.62 14.91
C ILE A 176 6.17 8.97 14.32
N GLY A 177 5.09 9.54 14.87
CA GLY A 177 4.61 10.88 14.53
C GLY A 177 5.73 11.93 14.55
N ALA A 178 6.43 12.03 15.68
CA ALA A 178 7.53 12.99 15.86
C ALA A 178 8.74 12.68 14.96
N ILE A 179 9.16 11.41 14.90
CA ILE A 179 10.31 10.94 14.09
C ILE A 179 10.04 11.10 12.59
N PHE A 180 8.78 11.12 12.16
CA PHE A 180 8.43 11.41 10.79
C PHE A 180 8.31 12.92 10.54
N VAL A 181 7.47 13.63 11.30
CA VAL A 181 7.12 15.02 10.98
C VAL A 181 8.30 15.97 11.18
N LEU A 182 9.07 15.86 12.26
CA LEU A 182 10.17 16.79 12.54
C LEU A 182 11.27 16.72 11.46
N PRO A 183 11.80 15.54 11.09
CA PRO A 183 12.78 15.46 10.00
C PRO A 183 12.18 15.81 8.64
N ALA A 184 10.89 15.53 8.38
CA ALA A 184 10.23 15.93 7.14
C ALA A 184 10.27 17.45 6.93
N VAL A 185 9.93 18.22 7.97
CA VAL A 185 10.00 19.69 7.95
C VAL A 185 11.45 20.15 7.77
N TYR A 186 12.38 19.61 8.56
CA TYR A 186 13.80 19.93 8.44
C TYR A 186 14.34 19.68 7.02
N PHE A 187 14.07 18.52 6.42
CA PHE A 187 14.58 18.18 5.08
C PHE A 187 13.99 19.06 3.98
N ALA A 188 12.72 19.45 4.12
CA ALA A 188 12.06 20.35 3.18
C ALA A 188 12.67 21.77 3.26
N VAL A 189 12.81 22.32 4.46
CA VAL A 189 13.39 23.66 4.70
C VAL A 189 14.87 23.70 4.31
N ALA A 190 15.63 22.66 4.65
CA ALA A 190 17.04 22.51 4.28
C ALA A 190 17.27 22.20 2.79
N LYS A 191 16.21 22.17 1.95
CA LYS A 191 16.27 21.85 0.52
C LYS A 191 17.03 20.55 0.23
N LYS A 192 16.87 19.53 1.08
CA LYS A 192 17.47 18.19 0.89
C LYS A 192 16.61 17.25 0.03
N THR A 193 15.39 17.69 -0.31
CA THR A 193 14.36 16.96 -1.05
C THR A 193 13.97 17.66 -2.35
N SER A 194 13.58 16.87 -3.35
CA SER A 194 13.00 17.41 -4.59
C SER A 194 11.53 17.78 -4.39
N PRO A 195 10.94 18.69 -5.19
CA PRO A 195 9.51 19.03 -5.11
C PRO A 195 8.59 17.81 -5.20
N ARG A 196 8.97 16.82 -6.02
CA ARG A 196 8.27 15.54 -6.13
C ARG A 196 8.28 14.75 -4.82
N VAL A 197 9.42 14.70 -4.14
CA VAL A 197 9.56 13.99 -2.86
C VAL A 197 8.82 14.76 -1.76
N ASN A 198 8.88 16.09 -1.75
CA ASN A 198 8.08 16.90 -0.81
C ASN A 198 6.59 16.60 -0.91
N ARG A 199 6.03 16.55 -2.12
CA ARG A 199 4.62 16.19 -2.32
C ARG A 199 4.31 14.79 -1.77
N ARG A 200 5.20 13.81 -1.97
CA ARG A 200 5.01 12.45 -1.43
C ARG A 200 5.10 12.42 0.08
N VAL A 201 6.10 13.07 0.67
CA VAL A 201 6.28 13.14 2.13
C VAL A 201 5.08 13.83 2.78
N PHE A 202 4.56 14.89 2.17
CA PHE A 202 3.32 15.54 2.62
C PHE A 202 2.13 14.57 2.59
N MET A 203 1.92 13.85 1.49
CA MET A 203 0.84 12.84 1.43
C MET A 203 1.02 11.73 2.47
N LEU A 204 2.25 11.28 2.72
CA LEU A 204 2.55 10.32 3.79
C LEU A 204 2.28 10.90 5.19
N ALA A 205 2.53 12.20 5.42
CA ALA A 205 2.16 12.88 6.66
C ALA A 205 0.63 12.90 6.85
N CYS A 206 -0.13 13.18 5.79
CA CYS A 206 -1.59 13.11 5.84
C CYS A 206 -2.09 11.69 6.15
N VAL A 207 -1.49 10.67 5.52
CA VAL A 207 -1.82 9.25 5.81
C VAL A 207 -1.47 8.89 7.26
N LEU A 208 -0.35 9.38 7.80
CA LEU A 208 0.03 9.19 9.20
C LEU A 208 -0.96 9.87 10.16
N GLY A 209 -1.44 11.08 9.85
CA GLY A 209 -2.50 11.73 10.62
C GLY A 209 -3.81 10.95 10.57
N LEU A 210 -4.20 10.48 9.37
CA LEU A 210 -5.36 9.62 9.17
C LEU A 210 -5.23 8.31 9.95
N GLN A 211 -4.03 7.73 10.06
CA GLN A 211 -3.78 6.54 10.87
C GLN A 211 -4.13 6.77 12.34
N GLY A 212 -3.74 7.91 12.91
CA GLY A 212 -4.10 8.29 14.28
C GLY A 212 -5.61 8.46 14.45
N PHE A 213 -6.27 9.12 13.49
CA PHE A 213 -7.73 9.26 13.48
C PHE A 213 -8.46 7.91 13.43
N ILE A 214 -8.05 7.01 12.54
CA ILE A 214 -8.63 5.67 12.44
C ILE A 214 -8.38 4.87 13.72
N GLY A 215 -7.20 4.99 14.34
CA GLY A 215 -6.90 4.35 15.62
C GLY A 215 -7.84 4.80 16.74
N TRP A 216 -8.11 6.10 16.84
CA TRP A 216 -9.12 6.63 17.76
C TRP A 216 -10.53 6.11 17.45
N TRP A 217 -10.94 6.16 16.18
CA TRP A 217 -12.25 5.67 15.73
C TRP A 217 -12.45 4.18 16.02
N MET A 218 -11.37 3.40 15.93
CA MET A 218 -11.32 1.98 16.24
C MET A 218 -11.58 1.71 17.73
N VAL A 219 -10.89 2.42 18.63
CA VAL A 219 -11.07 2.26 20.09
C VAL A 219 -12.45 2.74 20.54
N LYS A 220 -12.85 3.95 20.12
CA LYS A 220 -14.17 4.52 20.49
C LYS A 220 -15.31 3.56 20.17
N SER A 221 -15.19 2.81 19.07
CA SER A 221 -16.20 1.85 18.62
C SER A 221 -16.36 0.58 19.44
N GLY A 222 -15.33 0.23 20.20
CA GLY A 222 -15.32 -0.95 21.06
C GLY A 222 -15.94 -0.67 22.43
N LEU A 223 -16.07 0.61 22.79
CA LEU A 223 -16.62 1.07 24.07
C LEU A 223 -18.07 1.57 23.96
N ASP A 224 -18.59 1.71 22.74
CA ASP A 224 -19.91 2.28 22.44
C ASP A 224 -20.98 1.18 22.40
N GLN A 225 -21.88 1.16 23.38
CA GLN A 225 -22.87 0.10 23.57
C GLN A 225 -23.87 -0.01 22.41
N GLU A 226 -24.34 1.12 21.85
CA GLU A 226 -25.26 1.12 20.70
C GLU A 226 -24.61 0.42 19.51
N GLN A 227 -23.34 0.71 19.25
CA GLN A 227 -22.58 0.07 18.18
C GLN A 227 -22.24 -1.39 18.45
N LEU A 228 -22.25 -1.86 19.70
CA LEU A 228 -22.07 -3.28 20.03
C LEU A 228 -23.38 -4.05 19.80
N ASP A 229 -24.50 -3.46 20.23
CA ASP A 229 -25.84 -4.03 20.08
C ASP A 229 -26.24 -4.15 18.60
N GLU A 230 -25.99 -3.11 17.79
CA GLU A 230 -26.23 -3.13 16.34
C GLU A 230 -25.49 -4.25 15.60
N ARG A 231 -24.33 -4.67 16.13
CA ARG A 231 -23.47 -5.70 15.54
C ARG A 231 -23.67 -7.07 16.18
N LYS A 232 -24.47 -7.17 17.25
CA LYS A 232 -24.63 -8.37 18.07
C LYS A 232 -23.27 -8.96 18.47
N SER A 233 -22.32 -8.11 18.84
CA SER A 233 -20.93 -8.51 19.12
C SER A 233 -20.54 -8.24 20.57
N LYS A 234 -19.69 -9.11 21.14
CA LYS A 234 -18.95 -8.82 22.38
C LYS A 234 -18.18 -7.47 22.28
N PRO A 235 -17.80 -6.83 23.39
CA PRO A 235 -17.02 -5.59 23.43
C PRO A 235 -15.64 -5.75 22.79
N THR A 236 -15.61 -5.74 21.47
CA THR A 236 -14.40 -5.88 20.67
C THR A 236 -14.40 -4.85 19.54
N VAL A 237 -13.19 -4.55 19.09
CA VAL A 237 -12.99 -3.74 17.90
C VAL A 237 -13.57 -4.47 16.69
N SER A 238 -14.45 -3.80 15.95
CA SER A 238 -14.97 -4.33 14.68
C SER A 238 -13.82 -4.71 13.72
N GLN A 239 -13.91 -5.91 13.15
CA GLN A 239 -13.00 -6.45 12.15
C GLN A 239 -12.79 -5.49 10.97
N TYR A 240 -13.80 -4.71 10.59
CA TYR A 240 -13.69 -3.68 9.56
C TYR A 240 -12.76 -2.55 9.96
N ARG A 241 -12.87 -2.07 11.20
CA ARG A 241 -12.07 -0.95 11.72
C ARG A 241 -10.63 -1.39 11.97
N LEU A 242 -10.46 -2.56 12.57
CA LEU A 242 -9.15 -3.20 12.74
C LEU A 242 -8.43 -3.36 11.39
N THR A 243 -9.11 -3.98 10.42
CA THR A 243 -8.54 -4.22 9.09
C THR A 243 -8.27 -2.91 8.36
N THR A 244 -9.14 -1.90 8.49
CA THR A 244 -8.91 -0.57 7.91
C THR A 244 -7.68 0.09 8.52
N HIS A 245 -7.52 0.05 9.84
CA HIS A 245 -6.34 0.57 10.54
C HIS A 245 -5.05 -0.12 10.08
N LEU A 246 -5.07 -1.45 9.97
CA LEU A 246 -3.96 -2.24 9.47
C LEU A 246 -3.63 -1.90 8.00
N GLY A 247 -4.65 -1.76 7.15
CA GLY A 247 -4.50 -1.44 5.73
C GLY A 247 -3.87 -0.08 5.48
N ILE A 248 -4.29 0.95 6.22
CA ILE A 248 -3.69 2.28 6.14
C ILE A 248 -2.25 2.26 6.68
N ALA A 249 -1.96 1.48 7.73
CA ALA A 249 -0.59 1.24 8.19
C ALA A 249 0.29 0.63 7.07
N PHE A 250 -0.22 -0.37 6.35
CA PHE A 250 0.48 -0.99 5.23
C PHE A 250 0.70 -0.03 4.07
N VAL A 251 -0.29 0.79 3.73
CA VAL A 251 -0.15 1.82 2.68
C VAL A 251 0.94 2.82 3.07
N LEU A 252 0.94 3.29 4.33
CA LEU A 252 1.95 4.19 4.85
C LEU A 252 3.34 3.54 4.81
N TYR A 253 3.46 2.31 5.30
CA TYR A 253 4.67 1.50 5.29
C TYR A 253 5.24 1.33 3.87
N LEU A 254 4.43 0.84 2.94
CA LEU A 254 4.82 0.62 1.55
C LEU A 254 5.18 1.95 0.85
N GLY A 255 4.46 3.03 1.15
CA GLY A 255 4.73 4.35 0.61
C GLY A 255 6.07 4.93 1.07
N MET A 256 6.39 4.80 2.36
CA MET A 256 7.70 5.18 2.91
C MET A 256 8.82 4.32 2.33
N LEU A 257 8.65 3.00 2.35
CA LEU A 257 9.65 2.05 1.86
C LEU A 257 9.91 2.25 0.36
N TRP A 258 8.87 2.39 -0.45
CA TRP A 258 8.98 2.66 -1.88
C TRP A 258 9.73 3.97 -2.15
N THR A 259 9.38 5.04 -1.43
CA THR A 259 9.99 6.35 -1.61
C THR A 259 11.46 6.33 -1.17
N GLY A 260 11.79 5.69 -0.04
CA GLY A 260 13.15 5.52 0.43
C GLY A 260 14.02 4.70 -0.53
N LEU A 261 13.51 3.56 -1.00
CA LEU A 261 14.20 2.71 -1.98
C LEU A 261 14.40 3.41 -3.34
N GLU A 262 13.45 4.25 -3.77
CA GLU A 262 13.60 5.06 -4.99
C GLU A 262 14.76 6.06 -4.83
N ILE A 263 14.80 6.82 -3.72
CA ILE A 263 15.84 7.82 -3.44
C ILE A 263 17.23 7.18 -3.34
N LEU A 264 17.38 6.11 -2.57
CA LEU A 264 18.68 5.45 -2.39
C LEU A 264 19.22 4.86 -3.70
N ARG A 265 18.32 4.35 -4.54
CA ARG A 265 18.70 3.81 -5.85
C ARG A 265 19.15 4.89 -6.81
N GLU A 266 18.45 6.02 -6.84
CA GLU A 266 18.83 7.16 -7.66
C GLU A 266 20.18 7.74 -7.21
N ALA A 267 20.41 7.83 -5.90
CA ALA A 267 21.71 8.22 -5.36
C ALA A 267 22.82 7.25 -5.80
N LYS A 268 22.54 5.93 -5.84
CA LYS A 268 23.49 4.93 -6.35
C LYS A 268 23.77 5.11 -7.85
N TRP A 269 22.76 5.43 -8.64
CA TRP A 269 22.94 5.69 -10.07
C TRP A 269 23.78 6.94 -10.35
N VAL A 270 23.57 8.00 -9.57
CA VAL A 270 24.37 9.24 -9.67
C VAL A 270 25.83 8.99 -9.28
N LYS A 271 26.08 8.14 -8.27
CA LYS A 271 27.45 7.79 -7.84
C LYS A 271 28.23 7.01 -8.91
N ASP A 272 27.57 6.14 -9.66
CA ASP A 272 28.21 5.33 -10.72
C ASP A 272 27.36 5.30 -12.00
N PRO A 273 27.46 6.37 -12.83
CA PRO A 273 26.64 6.51 -14.04
C PRO A 273 26.85 5.40 -15.08
N LYS A 274 28.08 4.90 -15.22
CA LYS A 274 28.42 3.85 -16.19
C LYS A 274 27.71 2.54 -15.85
N LYS A 275 27.76 2.10 -14.59
CA LYS A 275 27.00 0.92 -14.14
C LYS A 275 25.50 1.12 -14.24
N ALA A 276 25.01 2.35 -14.01
CA ALA A 276 23.60 2.67 -14.15
C ALA A 276 23.09 2.51 -15.59
N ILE A 277 23.84 2.97 -16.59
CA ILE A 277 23.47 2.83 -18.01
C ILE A 277 23.40 1.36 -18.42
N ALA A 278 24.38 0.53 -18.02
CA ALA A 278 24.36 -0.90 -18.27
C ALA A 278 23.12 -1.59 -17.64
N LEU A 279 22.72 -1.16 -16.44
CA LEU A 279 21.49 -1.62 -15.80
C LEU A 279 20.25 -1.16 -16.58
N PHE A 280 20.21 0.08 -17.06
CA PHE A 280 19.07 0.62 -17.80
C PHE A 280 18.83 -0.17 -19.10
N ALA A 281 19.91 -0.53 -19.81
CA ALA A 281 19.81 -1.39 -21.00
C ALA A 281 19.14 -2.73 -20.70
N LYS A 282 19.52 -3.39 -19.59
CA LYS A 282 18.84 -4.63 -19.14
C LYS A 282 17.37 -4.40 -18.80
N LEU A 283 17.05 -3.30 -18.11
CA LEU A 283 15.68 -2.95 -17.75
C LEU A 283 14.83 -2.55 -18.96
N ASP A 284 15.41 -2.12 -20.06
CA ASP A 284 14.64 -1.75 -21.25
C ASP A 284 14.17 -2.95 -22.07
N ASN A 285 14.73 -4.15 -21.83
CA ASN A 285 14.32 -5.38 -22.47
C ASN A 285 12.79 -5.59 -22.42
N PRO A 286 12.10 -5.72 -23.59
CA PRO A 286 10.64 -5.87 -23.65
C PRO A 286 10.14 -7.15 -22.99
N ALA A 287 10.96 -8.19 -22.90
CA ALA A 287 10.63 -9.45 -22.22
C ALA A 287 10.33 -9.27 -20.72
N LEU A 288 10.72 -8.14 -20.11
CA LEU A 288 10.41 -7.81 -18.72
C LEU A 288 9.03 -7.14 -18.54
N LYS A 289 8.30 -6.80 -19.61
CA LYS A 289 6.97 -6.16 -19.50
C LYS A 289 5.94 -7.04 -18.79
N PRO A 290 5.79 -8.34 -19.13
CA PRO A 290 4.90 -9.24 -18.38
C PRO A 290 5.32 -9.35 -16.92
N LEU A 291 6.62 -9.54 -16.67
CA LEU A 291 7.17 -9.67 -15.32
C LEU A 291 6.86 -8.47 -14.43
N ARG A 292 6.93 -7.24 -14.95
CA ARG A 292 6.54 -6.03 -14.19
C ARG A 292 5.07 -6.05 -13.80
N ARG A 293 4.19 -6.40 -14.73
CA ARG A 293 2.74 -6.49 -14.48
C ARG A 293 2.45 -7.56 -13.44
N THR A 294 3.03 -8.74 -13.60
CA THR A 294 2.88 -9.84 -12.65
C THR A 294 3.47 -9.51 -11.28
N SER A 295 4.60 -8.79 -11.20
CA SER A 295 5.16 -8.36 -9.91
C SER A 295 4.26 -7.39 -9.15
N LEU A 296 3.57 -6.49 -9.87
CA LEU A 296 2.59 -5.58 -9.26
C LEU A 296 1.29 -6.32 -8.91
N GLY A 297 0.89 -7.28 -9.75
CA GLY A 297 -0.24 -8.17 -9.48
C GLY A 297 -0.01 -9.01 -8.22
N LEU A 298 1.17 -9.60 -8.05
CA LEU A 298 1.53 -10.33 -6.83
C LEU A 298 1.62 -9.41 -5.61
N LEU A 299 2.22 -8.22 -5.73
CA LEU A 299 2.19 -7.25 -4.63
C LEU A 299 0.75 -6.93 -4.19
N THR A 300 -0.15 -6.74 -5.15
CA THR A 300 -1.57 -6.47 -4.87
C THR A 300 -2.26 -7.68 -4.25
N LEU A 301 -2.02 -8.88 -4.78
CA LEU A 301 -2.56 -10.13 -4.24
C LEU A 301 -2.06 -10.35 -2.80
N THR A 302 -0.77 -10.21 -2.54
CA THR A 302 -0.20 -10.31 -1.19
C THR A 302 -0.82 -9.29 -0.24
N PHE A 303 -1.07 -8.05 -0.70
CA PHE A 303 -1.78 -7.05 0.10
C PHE A 303 -3.20 -7.52 0.44
N ILE A 304 -3.97 -7.97 -0.55
CA ILE A 304 -5.33 -8.48 -0.33
C ILE A 304 -5.32 -9.68 0.63
N THR A 305 -4.37 -10.61 0.49
CA THR A 305 -4.21 -11.76 1.39
C THR A 305 -3.88 -11.33 2.82
N ALA A 306 -3.03 -10.33 3.00
CA ALA A 306 -2.73 -9.80 4.34
C ALA A 306 -3.97 -9.11 4.95
N MET A 307 -4.75 -8.41 4.13
CA MET A 307 -6.00 -7.77 4.56
C MET A 307 -7.08 -8.79 4.95
N SER A 308 -7.21 -9.90 4.21
CA SER A 308 -8.12 -10.98 4.62
C SER A 308 -7.67 -11.64 5.92
N GLY A 309 -6.37 -11.70 6.20
CA GLY A 309 -5.84 -12.11 7.50
C GLY A 309 -6.22 -11.16 8.64
N GLY A 310 -6.29 -9.86 8.37
CA GLY A 310 -6.82 -8.86 9.31
C GLY A 310 -8.29 -9.11 9.68
N LEU A 311 -9.11 -9.55 8.72
CA LEU A 311 -10.51 -9.94 8.98
C LEU A 311 -10.57 -11.23 9.83
N VAL A 312 -9.73 -12.22 9.53
CA VAL A 312 -9.62 -13.45 10.33
C VAL A 312 -9.26 -13.13 11.78
N ALA A 313 -8.27 -12.26 12.00
CA ALA A 313 -7.87 -11.84 13.33
C ALA A 313 -8.96 -11.00 14.04
N GLY A 314 -9.70 -10.17 13.29
CA GLY A 314 -10.79 -9.38 13.86
C GLY A 314 -11.97 -10.21 14.35
N LEU A 315 -12.28 -11.31 13.66
CA LEU A 315 -13.40 -12.21 13.96
C LEU A 315 -13.02 -13.39 14.88
N ASP A 316 -11.78 -13.45 15.36
CA ASP A 316 -11.23 -14.65 16.03
C ASP A 316 -11.38 -15.94 15.17
N ALA A 317 -11.48 -15.79 13.85
CA ALA A 317 -11.80 -16.88 12.92
C ALA A 317 -10.68 -17.92 12.78
N GLY A 318 -9.48 -17.62 13.32
CA GLY A 318 -8.37 -18.58 13.39
C GLY A 318 -8.63 -19.76 14.33
N LEU A 319 -9.63 -19.65 15.22
CA LEU A 319 -10.00 -20.67 16.22
C LEU A 319 -11.17 -21.56 15.78
N ILE A 320 -11.69 -21.39 14.55
CA ILE A 320 -12.87 -22.11 14.06
C ILE A 320 -12.50 -23.49 13.53
N TYR A 321 -11.71 -23.54 12.43
CA TYR A 321 -11.14 -24.79 11.94
C TYR A 321 -9.63 -24.81 12.15
N ASN A 322 -9.16 -25.80 12.90
CA ASN A 322 -7.75 -25.96 13.26
C ASN A 322 -7.09 -27.18 12.61
N THR A 323 -7.69 -27.70 11.54
CA THR A 323 -7.10 -28.69 10.64
C THR A 323 -6.62 -28.05 9.32
N PHE A 324 -5.69 -28.71 8.64
CA PHE A 324 -5.19 -28.34 7.31
C PHE A 324 -4.71 -29.59 6.56
N PRO A 325 -4.96 -29.76 5.24
CA PRO A 325 -5.61 -28.81 4.33
C PRO A 325 -7.15 -28.80 4.40
N HIS A 326 -7.74 -29.76 5.11
CA HIS A 326 -9.19 -29.85 5.31
C HIS A 326 -9.67 -28.77 6.28
N MET A 327 -10.97 -28.51 6.31
CA MET A 327 -11.66 -27.68 7.30
C MET A 327 -12.65 -28.58 8.04
N GLY A 328 -12.18 -29.19 9.13
CA GLY A 328 -12.88 -30.28 9.81
C GLY A 328 -12.65 -31.58 9.06
N ASP A 329 -13.71 -32.38 8.91
CA ASP A 329 -13.68 -33.66 8.20
C ASP A 329 -13.74 -33.49 6.67
N GLU A 330 -14.22 -32.34 6.18
CA GLU A 330 -14.36 -32.05 4.76
C GLU A 330 -13.29 -31.07 4.26
N TRP A 331 -13.06 -31.01 2.94
CA TRP A 331 -12.13 -30.03 2.34
C TRP A 331 -12.64 -28.60 2.44
N ILE A 332 -13.95 -28.42 2.35
CA ILE A 332 -14.64 -27.14 2.39
C ILE A 332 -15.87 -27.34 3.29
N PRO A 333 -16.18 -26.41 4.21
CA PRO A 333 -17.36 -26.49 5.06
C PRO A 333 -18.66 -26.58 4.27
N SER A 334 -19.73 -27.04 4.93
CA SER A 334 -21.03 -27.18 4.29
C SER A 334 -21.57 -25.83 3.79
N LYS A 335 -22.39 -25.85 2.74
CA LYS A 335 -23.01 -24.62 2.21
C LYS A 335 -23.82 -23.86 3.27
N ARG A 336 -24.40 -24.59 4.23
CA ARG A 336 -25.15 -24.02 5.35
C ARG A 336 -24.26 -23.19 6.25
N GLU A 337 -23.05 -23.67 6.55
CA GLU A 337 -22.07 -22.94 7.36
C GLU A 337 -21.45 -21.77 6.60
N LEU A 338 -21.26 -21.89 5.27
CA LEU A 338 -20.66 -20.83 4.46
C LEU A 338 -21.60 -19.64 4.19
N PHE A 339 -22.91 -19.91 4.13
CA PHE A 339 -23.94 -18.92 3.81
C PHE A 339 -25.09 -19.00 4.83
N ASP A 340 -24.74 -18.78 6.10
CA ASP A 340 -25.71 -18.80 7.19
C ASP A 340 -26.58 -17.54 7.16
N GLN A 341 -27.90 -17.73 7.29
CA GLN A 341 -28.88 -16.66 7.36
C GLN A 341 -28.75 -15.81 8.62
N HIS A 342 -28.11 -16.32 9.67
CA HIS A 342 -27.82 -15.56 10.89
C HIS A 342 -27.05 -14.26 10.62
N PHE A 343 -26.19 -14.25 9.58
CA PHE A 343 -25.41 -13.06 9.22
C PHE A 343 -26.17 -12.08 8.32
N ALA A 344 -27.34 -12.42 7.78
CA ALA A 344 -28.17 -11.44 7.08
C ALA A 344 -28.82 -10.49 8.11
N ARG A 345 -28.76 -9.18 7.87
CA ARG A 345 -29.39 -8.19 8.75
C ARG A 345 -30.65 -7.58 8.16
N LYS A 346 -30.83 -7.70 6.84
CA LYS A 346 -32.03 -7.24 6.16
C LYS A 346 -33.05 -8.36 6.06
N ASP A 347 -34.32 -8.01 6.23
CA ASP A 347 -35.45 -8.94 6.13
C ASP A 347 -35.54 -9.61 4.74
N ASP A 348 -35.06 -8.93 3.69
CA ASP A 348 -35.03 -9.44 2.32
C ASP A 348 -33.82 -10.33 2.00
N ALA A 349 -32.93 -10.55 2.97
CA ALA A 349 -31.66 -11.28 2.84
C ALA A 349 -30.75 -10.80 1.69
N SER A 350 -30.94 -9.57 1.19
CA SER A 350 -30.13 -9.01 0.09
C SER A 350 -28.65 -8.82 0.47
N ASP A 351 -28.35 -8.79 1.77
CA ASP A 351 -26.99 -8.65 2.32
C ASP A 351 -26.32 -9.99 2.68
N LEU A 352 -27.01 -11.12 2.51
CA LEU A 352 -26.53 -12.45 2.89
C LEU A 352 -25.14 -12.76 2.34
N PHE A 353 -24.93 -12.49 1.05
CA PHE A 353 -23.69 -12.86 0.37
C PHE A 353 -22.48 -12.09 0.91
N TRP A 354 -22.52 -10.75 0.90
CA TRP A 354 -21.34 -9.96 1.27
C TRP A 354 -21.06 -10.01 2.77
N ARG A 355 -22.09 -10.15 3.61
CA ARG A 355 -21.92 -10.33 5.06
C ARG A 355 -21.29 -11.67 5.38
N ASN A 356 -21.74 -12.77 4.75
CA ASN A 356 -21.04 -14.04 4.94
C ASN A 356 -19.58 -13.97 4.46
N MET A 357 -19.29 -13.27 3.37
CA MET A 357 -17.91 -13.11 2.89
C MET A 357 -16.97 -12.34 3.84
N LEU A 358 -17.50 -11.50 4.74
CA LEU A 358 -16.71 -10.54 5.55
C LEU A 358 -16.97 -10.59 7.06
N GLU A 359 -18.07 -11.21 7.51
CA GLU A 359 -18.53 -11.28 8.90
C GLU A 359 -18.68 -12.73 9.39
N ASN A 360 -18.92 -13.71 8.51
CA ASN A 360 -18.99 -15.11 8.91
C ASN A 360 -17.57 -15.67 9.13
N PRO A 361 -17.19 -16.07 10.36
CA PRO A 361 -15.85 -16.55 10.67
C PRO A 361 -15.41 -17.73 9.79
N THR A 362 -16.28 -18.70 9.56
CA THR A 362 -16.01 -19.88 8.73
C THR A 362 -15.65 -19.48 7.29
N THR A 363 -16.48 -18.64 6.69
CA THR A 363 -16.30 -18.18 5.30
C THR A 363 -15.08 -17.29 5.17
N VAL A 364 -14.85 -16.38 6.11
CA VAL A 364 -13.66 -15.51 6.14
C VAL A 364 -12.38 -16.32 6.29
N GLN A 365 -12.39 -17.36 7.14
CA GLN A 365 -11.25 -18.26 7.28
C GLN A 365 -10.96 -19.01 5.97
N LEU A 366 -11.98 -19.56 5.31
CA LEU A 366 -11.84 -20.21 4.00
C LEU A 366 -11.29 -19.24 2.94
N ASN A 367 -11.84 -18.03 2.86
CA ASN A 367 -11.39 -16.98 1.93
C ASN A 367 -9.90 -16.68 2.10
N HIS A 368 -9.45 -16.54 3.36
CA HIS A 368 -8.04 -16.32 3.65
C HIS A 368 -7.16 -17.51 3.25
N ARG A 369 -7.58 -18.76 3.53
CA ARG A 369 -6.87 -19.98 3.11
C ARG A 369 -6.70 -20.05 1.59
N ILE A 370 -7.76 -19.73 0.83
CA ILE A 370 -7.73 -19.69 -0.65
C ILE A 370 -6.76 -18.60 -1.14
N LEU A 371 -6.86 -17.39 -0.59
CA LEU A 371 -5.98 -16.27 -0.95
C LEU A 371 -4.51 -16.55 -0.61
N ALA A 372 -4.23 -17.16 0.54
CA ALA A 372 -2.89 -17.57 0.96
C ALA A 372 -2.31 -18.62 0.00
N THR A 373 -3.09 -19.64 -0.34
CA THR A 373 -2.70 -20.69 -1.29
C THR A 373 -2.45 -20.11 -2.69
N ALA A 374 -3.34 -19.26 -3.18
CA ALA A 374 -3.17 -18.56 -4.46
C ALA A 374 -1.92 -17.66 -4.47
N THR A 375 -1.63 -16.98 -3.35
CA THR A 375 -0.43 -16.15 -3.20
C THR A 375 0.83 -17.00 -3.27
N PHE A 376 0.87 -18.12 -2.54
CA PHE A 376 2.00 -19.06 -2.56
C PHE A 376 2.24 -19.62 -3.97
N ILE A 377 1.20 -20.15 -4.62
CA ILE A 377 1.27 -20.68 -5.98
C ILE A 377 1.70 -19.59 -6.98
N GLY A 378 1.18 -18.37 -6.85
CA GLY A 378 1.55 -17.24 -7.69
C GLY A 378 3.03 -16.85 -7.55
N VAL A 379 3.54 -16.79 -6.31
CA VAL A 379 4.97 -16.54 -6.04
C VAL A 379 5.83 -17.68 -6.56
N PHE A 380 5.43 -18.93 -6.35
CA PHE A 380 6.13 -20.11 -6.84
C PHE A 380 6.20 -20.15 -8.38
N GLY A 381 5.08 -19.94 -9.06
CA GLY A 381 5.03 -19.87 -10.52
C GLY A 381 5.92 -18.77 -11.08
N LEU A 382 5.93 -17.59 -10.44
CA LEU A 382 6.82 -16.51 -10.84
C LEU A 382 8.29 -16.82 -10.56
N HIS A 383 8.60 -17.48 -9.45
CA HIS A 383 9.95 -17.95 -9.12
C HIS A 383 10.49 -18.89 -10.19
N MET A 384 9.70 -19.89 -10.59
CA MET A 384 10.06 -20.81 -11.68
C MET A 384 10.31 -20.07 -13.00
N TRP A 385 9.43 -19.12 -13.34
CA TRP A 385 9.58 -18.30 -14.54
C TRP A 385 10.86 -17.45 -14.51
N VAL A 386 11.17 -16.82 -13.38
CA VAL A 386 12.39 -16.02 -13.19
C VAL A 386 13.64 -16.89 -13.29
N ASN A 387 13.64 -18.08 -12.70
CA ASN A 387 14.79 -18.98 -12.72
C ASN A 387 15.15 -19.43 -14.15
N ARG A 388 14.14 -19.73 -14.98
CA ARG A 388 14.33 -20.07 -16.40
C ARG A 388 14.91 -18.91 -17.21
N ARG A 389 14.66 -17.66 -16.81
CA ARG A 389 15.05 -16.44 -17.55
C ARG A 389 16.10 -15.60 -16.85
N LYS A 390 16.76 -16.10 -15.81
CA LYS A 390 17.68 -15.34 -14.93
C LYS A 390 18.77 -14.54 -15.66
N HIS A 391 19.21 -15.00 -16.83
CA HIS A 391 20.21 -14.31 -17.67
C HIS A 391 19.73 -12.95 -18.20
N LEU A 392 18.42 -12.76 -18.37
CA LEU A 392 17.82 -11.50 -18.83
C LEU A 392 17.60 -10.49 -17.70
N LEU A 393 17.64 -10.92 -16.44
CA LEU A 393 17.28 -10.11 -15.29
C LEU A 393 18.51 -9.47 -14.61
N PRO A 394 18.35 -8.30 -13.97
CA PRO A 394 19.33 -7.80 -13.02
C PRO A 394 19.54 -8.78 -11.86
N LYS A 395 20.80 -8.97 -11.41
CA LYS A 395 21.15 -9.88 -10.30
C LYS A 395 20.33 -9.62 -9.03
N ASN A 396 20.07 -8.35 -8.72
CA ASN A 396 19.27 -7.97 -7.55
C ASN A 396 17.80 -8.40 -7.67
N ALA A 397 17.23 -8.37 -8.87
CA ALA A 397 15.85 -8.82 -9.09
C ALA A 397 15.73 -10.33 -8.84
N VAL A 398 16.70 -11.11 -9.33
CA VAL A 398 16.79 -12.56 -9.09
C VAL A 398 16.95 -12.85 -7.59
N ARG A 399 17.86 -12.16 -6.91
CA ARG A 399 18.05 -12.30 -5.45
C ARG A 399 16.78 -11.98 -4.66
N SER A 400 16.09 -10.89 -4.99
CA SER A 400 14.82 -10.56 -4.33
C SER A 400 13.71 -11.56 -4.61
N MET A 401 13.70 -12.21 -5.78
CA MET A 401 12.73 -13.27 -6.09
C MET A 401 13.00 -14.53 -5.25
N HIS A 402 14.26 -14.92 -5.06
CA HIS A 402 14.62 -16.02 -4.16
C HIS A 402 14.25 -15.71 -2.71
N ALA A 403 14.51 -14.48 -2.25
CA ALA A 403 14.10 -14.04 -0.92
C ALA A 403 12.57 -14.08 -0.76
N MET A 404 11.82 -13.58 -1.74
CA MET A 404 10.35 -13.64 -1.72
C MET A 404 9.82 -15.08 -1.67
N MET A 405 10.45 -16.01 -2.39
CA MET A 405 10.09 -17.43 -2.32
C MET A 405 10.35 -18.01 -0.93
N GLY A 406 11.51 -17.73 -0.32
CA GLY A 406 11.79 -18.19 1.05
C GLY A 406 10.79 -17.63 2.07
N VAL A 407 10.46 -16.34 1.97
CA VAL A 407 9.53 -15.68 2.88
C VAL A 407 8.09 -16.17 2.69
N VAL A 408 7.62 -16.41 1.46
CA VAL A 408 6.26 -16.95 1.25
C VAL A 408 6.13 -18.38 1.79
N THR A 409 7.19 -19.19 1.69
CA THR A 409 7.21 -20.54 2.29
C THR A 409 7.12 -20.44 3.80
N LEU A 410 7.96 -19.61 4.43
CA LEU A 410 7.90 -19.39 5.87
C LEU A 410 6.53 -18.86 6.30
N GLN A 411 5.94 -17.94 5.54
CA GLN A 411 4.63 -17.37 5.84
C GLN A 411 3.51 -18.42 5.79
N ALA A 412 3.51 -19.28 4.77
CA ALA A 412 2.56 -20.39 4.67
C ALA A 412 2.73 -21.37 5.84
N THR A 413 3.97 -21.73 6.16
CA THR A 413 4.29 -22.59 7.31
C THR A 413 3.82 -21.99 8.63
N LEU A 414 4.08 -20.69 8.87
CA LEU A 414 3.59 -19.99 10.06
C LEU A 414 2.06 -19.98 10.14
N GLY A 415 1.37 -19.78 9.01
CA GLY A 415 -0.10 -19.79 8.97
C GLY A 415 -0.68 -21.16 9.29
N ILE A 416 -0.10 -22.22 8.74
CA ILE A 416 -0.49 -23.61 9.02
C ILE A 416 -0.26 -23.93 10.49
N PHE A 417 0.91 -23.61 11.06
CA PHE A 417 1.18 -23.85 12.47
C PHE A 417 0.33 -23.01 13.41
N ALA A 418 0.04 -21.75 13.06
CA ALA A 418 -0.90 -20.93 13.82
C ALA A 418 -2.27 -21.60 13.89
N LEU A 419 -2.74 -22.24 12.82
CA LEU A 419 -3.98 -23.02 12.86
C LEU A 419 -3.85 -24.28 13.71
N LEU A 420 -2.84 -25.11 13.46
CA LEU A 420 -2.69 -26.40 14.15
C LEU A 420 -2.51 -26.28 15.67
N TYR A 421 -1.91 -25.17 16.14
CA TYR A 421 -1.66 -24.93 17.56
C TYR A 421 -2.66 -23.97 18.22
N LEU A 422 -3.82 -23.71 17.62
CA LEU A 422 -4.87 -22.84 18.19
C LEU A 422 -4.42 -21.38 18.42
N VAL A 423 -3.73 -20.82 17.42
CA VAL A 423 -3.27 -19.42 17.35
C VAL A 423 -2.53 -18.96 18.62
N PRO A 424 -1.42 -19.61 19.03
CA PRO A 424 -0.59 -19.10 20.11
C PRO A 424 -0.12 -17.67 19.78
N ILE A 425 -0.09 -16.79 20.78
CA ILE A 425 0.23 -15.36 20.60
C ILE A 425 1.53 -15.17 19.82
N SER A 426 2.55 -16.00 20.10
CA SER A 426 3.83 -15.99 19.40
C SER A 426 3.70 -16.32 17.91
N LEU A 427 2.97 -17.38 17.55
CA LEU A 427 2.75 -17.77 16.14
C LEU A 427 1.84 -16.78 15.41
N GLY A 428 0.78 -16.28 16.05
CA GLY A 428 -0.08 -15.23 15.46
C GLY A 428 0.72 -13.97 15.15
N SER A 429 1.56 -13.52 16.10
CA SER A 429 2.41 -12.33 15.93
C SER A 429 3.51 -12.54 14.88
N LEU A 430 4.15 -13.72 14.86
CA LEU A 430 5.13 -14.08 13.83
C LEU A 430 4.48 -14.16 12.44
N HIS A 431 3.27 -14.70 12.33
CA HIS A 431 2.53 -14.76 11.08
C HIS A 431 2.17 -13.35 10.58
N GLN A 432 1.78 -12.44 11.47
CA GLN A 432 1.55 -11.04 11.14
C GLN A 432 2.85 -10.33 10.69
N ALA A 433 3.95 -10.52 11.41
CA ALA A 433 5.26 -9.98 11.03
C ALA A 433 5.72 -10.52 9.66
N GLY A 434 5.51 -11.81 9.41
CA GLY A 434 5.83 -12.48 8.16
C GLY A 434 4.97 -11.98 6.98
N ALA A 435 3.71 -11.60 7.20
CA ALA A 435 2.86 -11.00 6.17
C ALA A 435 3.44 -9.67 5.67
N ILE A 436 3.90 -8.81 6.59
CA ILE A 436 4.55 -7.54 6.23
C ILE A 436 5.89 -7.81 5.56
N ALA A 437 6.68 -8.78 6.05
CA ALA A 437 7.94 -9.17 5.42
C ALA A 437 7.73 -9.68 3.98
N LEU A 438 6.64 -10.40 3.71
CA LEU A 438 6.27 -10.84 2.38
C LEU A 438 5.88 -9.66 1.48
N LEU A 439 5.07 -8.72 2.00
CA LEU A 439 4.74 -7.46 1.31
C LEU A 439 6.00 -6.66 0.95
N THR A 440 6.96 -6.57 1.88
CA THR A 440 8.27 -5.94 1.68
C THR A 440 9.03 -6.59 0.54
N ASN A 441 9.10 -7.93 0.52
CA ASN A 441 9.79 -8.65 -0.54
C ASN A 441 9.11 -8.49 -1.90
N ALA A 442 7.77 -8.51 -1.95
CA ALA A 442 7.01 -8.25 -3.16
C ALA A 442 7.25 -6.83 -3.70
N LEU A 443 7.26 -5.83 -2.81
CA LEU A 443 7.57 -4.43 -3.17
C LEU A 443 9.01 -4.30 -3.67
N VAL A 444 9.98 -4.89 -2.95
CA VAL A 444 11.39 -4.86 -3.33
C VAL A 444 11.56 -5.49 -4.70
N PHE A 445 11.01 -6.67 -4.95
CA PHE A 445 11.07 -7.34 -6.25
C PHE A 445 10.47 -6.49 -7.37
N ALA A 446 9.24 -5.98 -7.19
CA ALA A 446 8.59 -5.10 -8.16
C ALA A 446 9.45 -3.84 -8.41
N SER A 447 10.06 -3.31 -7.35
CA SER A 447 10.94 -2.15 -7.46
C SER A 447 12.17 -2.49 -8.30
N GLN A 448 12.83 -3.64 -8.15
CA GLN A 448 14.04 -3.99 -8.93
C GLN A 448 13.80 -4.03 -10.44
N LEU A 449 12.56 -4.23 -10.87
CA LEU A 449 12.17 -4.30 -12.28
C LEU A 449 11.77 -2.95 -12.87
N ARG A 450 11.63 -1.92 -12.03
CA ARG A 450 11.11 -0.61 -12.44
C ARG A 450 12.14 0.13 -13.30
N ARG A 451 11.65 0.67 -14.42
CA ARG A 451 12.45 1.51 -15.32
C ARG A 451 12.80 2.85 -14.65
N PRO A 452 14.00 3.40 -14.92
CA PRO A 452 14.37 4.72 -14.44
C PRO A 452 13.46 5.78 -15.06
N ARG A 453 13.18 6.83 -14.27
CA ARG A 453 12.38 7.99 -14.68
C ARG A 453 13.11 8.76 -15.78
N VAL A 454 12.38 9.37 -16.72
CA VAL A 454 12.97 10.15 -17.83
C VAL A 454 13.96 11.23 -17.34
N PRO A 455 13.63 12.06 -16.34
CA PRO A 455 14.60 13.06 -15.84
C PRO A 455 15.88 12.45 -15.29
N MET A 456 15.79 11.28 -14.65
CA MET A 456 16.97 10.57 -14.16
C MET A 456 17.78 9.96 -15.29
N ARG A 457 17.15 9.43 -16.35
CA ARG A 457 17.88 8.95 -17.53
C ARG A 457 18.72 10.05 -18.16
N ILE A 458 18.13 11.23 -18.35
CA ILE A 458 18.81 12.41 -18.92
C ILE A 458 19.98 12.82 -18.03
N LEU A 459 19.76 12.93 -16.71
CA LEU A 459 20.80 13.29 -15.76
C LEU A 459 21.99 12.30 -15.78
N ILE A 460 21.70 10.99 -15.71
CA ILE A 460 22.74 9.96 -15.70
C ILE A 460 23.48 9.89 -17.05
N GLY A 461 22.79 10.08 -18.18
CA GLY A 461 23.42 10.17 -19.50
C GLY A 461 24.38 11.35 -19.60
N GLY A 462 23.98 12.53 -19.10
CA GLY A 462 24.85 13.71 -19.03
C GLY A 462 26.06 13.53 -18.10
N LEU A 463 25.89 12.86 -16.97
CA LEU A 463 26.99 12.55 -16.06
C LEU A 463 27.98 11.54 -16.65
N SER A 464 27.49 10.53 -17.38
CA SER A 464 28.36 9.53 -18.00
C SER A 464 29.19 10.08 -19.15
N THR A 465 28.64 11.01 -19.93
CA THR A 465 29.38 11.68 -21.03
C THR A 465 30.44 12.64 -20.48
N ARG A 466 30.14 13.39 -19.41
CA ARG A 466 31.11 14.26 -18.73
C ARG A 466 32.23 13.50 -18.03
N ALA A 467 31.96 12.27 -17.58
CA ALA A 467 32.95 11.38 -16.95
C ALA A 467 33.76 10.54 -17.96
N ALA A 468 33.49 10.65 -19.27
CA ALA A 468 34.36 10.08 -20.29
C ALA A 468 35.66 10.91 -20.34
N PRO A 469 36.85 10.28 -20.42
CA PRO A 469 38.09 11.03 -20.58
C PRO A 469 37.98 11.88 -21.85
N LYS A 470 38.40 13.15 -21.79
CA LYS A 470 38.52 14.02 -22.96
C LYS A 470 39.55 13.42 -23.93
N ALA A 471 39.13 12.46 -24.75
CA ALA A 471 39.95 11.85 -25.79
C ALA A 471 40.50 12.89 -26.77
N GLY A 472 39.84 14.04 -26.91
CA GLY A 472 40.31 15.16 -27.72
C GLY A 472 41.54 15.90 -27.19
N SER A 473 41.91 15.76 -25.90
CA SER A 473 43.12 16.43 -25.39
C SER A 473 44.40 15.68 -25.74
N LYS A 474 44.38 14.34 -25.78
CA LYS A 474 45.56 13.55 -26.19
C LYS A 474 45.88 13.73 -27.67
N ILE A 475 44.86 13.74 -28.55
CA ILE A 475 45.08 13.92 -29.99
C ILE A 475 45.63 15.31 -30.32
N LEU A 476 45.16 16.38 -29.64
CA LEU A 476 45.70 17.72 -29.82
C LEU A 476 47.11 17.88 -29.22
N THR A 477 47.44 17.14 -28.16
CA THR A 477 48.78 17.19 -27.54
C THR A 477 49.80 16.35 -28.32
N GLU A 478 49.39 15.19 -28.83
CA GLU A 478 50.22 14.34 -29.71
C GLU A 478 50.40 14.98 -31.10
N ALA A 479 49.36 15.59 -31.68
CA ALA A 479 49.49 16.35 -32.92
C ALA A 479 50.36 17.62 -32.76
N ALA A 480 50.35 18.26 -31.59
CA ALA A 480 51.24 19.39 -31.29
C ALA A 480 52.69 18.95 -30.98
N GLN A 481 52.90 17.70 -30.54
CA GLN A 481 54.24 17.11 -30.35
C GLN A 481 54.83 16.56 -31.64
N SER A 482 54.02 16.13 -32.60
CA SER A 482 54.47 15.74 -33.94
C SER A 482 54.68 16.92 -34.90
N ALA A 483 54.32 18.15 -34.49
CA ALA A 483 54.51 19.39 -35.24
C ALA A 483 55.71 20.23 -34.75
N LYS A 484 56.48 19.71 -33.78
CA LYS A 484 57.82 20.17 -33.41
C LYS A 484 58.83 19.15 -33.89
#